data_AF-A0A0Q4IPS8-F1
#
_entry.id   AF-A0A0Q4IPS8-F1
#
_cell.length_a   1.000
_cell.length_b   1.000
_cell.length_c   1.000
_cell.angle_alpha   90.00
_cell.angle_beta   90.00
_cell.angle_gamma   90.00
#
_symmetry.space_group_name_H-M   'P 1'
#
loop_
_entity.id
_entity.type
_entity.pdbx_description
1 polymer ?
#
loop_
_entity_poly.entity_id
_entity_poly.type
_entity_poly.pdbx_seq_one_letter_code
_entity_poly.pdbx_strand_id
1 'polypeptide(L)'
;MPRMQPPRSRGPKRITIVDVAARAGVSTKTVSRVLNGEPHVKEAVRDKVRDAVRALDYHPNVMAQGLARQRSHLIGLVYENPSPSYTVELQMGVLDRLRGEPYRLVVLPVRSIADHADEVVGLLRSAAVDGVVLAPPASNDRRILDELVGIGMPFARIAPTRWDDIVPGVTLDDIAAARDIAAHVLDHGHRRIAIIKGDPTHTASDARMTGYEQAFAAAGVAIDPALVLDGRFTFDSGFTAARALLAMDQPPTAILAQNDDMAVGALMAAREVGIEVPAQLSIVGFDDSEIGRIAWPRVTTVRQPVFEMAVSATGLLLDQFAGVAVPDVLPHDHRLIERDSVRKLG
;
A
#
# COMPACT_ATOMS: atom_id res chain seq x y z
N MET A 1 -10.71 -62.15 -6.30
CA MET A 1 -10.07 -61.57 -7.51
C MET A 1 -10.07 -60.05 -7.38
N PRO A 2 -8.95 -59.39 -7.04
CA PRO A 2 -8.91 -57.94 -7.00
C PRO A 2 -8.86 -57.37 -8.43
N ARG A 3 -9.74 -56.42 -8.73
CA ARG A 3 -9.80 -55.71 -10.03
C ARG A 3 -8.54 -54.85 -10.19
N MET A 4 -7.77 -55.07 -11.24
CA MET A 4 -6.70 -54.17 -11.69
C MET A 4 -7.31 -52.81 -12.06
N GLN A 5 -6.81 -51.73 -11.44
CA GLN A 5 -7.05 -50.37 -11.92
C GLN A 5 -6.33 -50.15 -13.26
N PRO A 6 -6.92 -49.43 -14.23
CA PRO A 6 -6.25 -49.09 -15.47
C PRO A 6 -5.12 -48.07 -15.21
N PRO A 7 -4.07 -48.03 -16.06
CA PRO A 7 -2.97 -47.09 -15.90
C PRO A 7 -3.48 -45.64 -16.01
N ARG A 8 -3.08 -44.79 -15.07
CA ARG A 8 -3.34 -43.35 -15.09
C ARG A 8 -2.82 -42.76 -16.40
N SER A 9 -3.69 -42.11 -17.18
CA SER A 9 -3.31 -41.39 -18.39
C SER A 9 -2.24 -40.35 -18.04
N ARG A 10 -1.07 -40.42 -18.70
CA ARG A 10 -0.05 -39.35 -18.63
C ARG A 10 -0.73 -38.07 -19.12
N GLY A 11 -0.78 -37.04 -18.27
CA GLY A 11 -1.24 -35.71 -18.66
C GLY A 11 -0.42 -35.16 -19.83
N PRO A 12 -0.90 -34.10 -20.51
CA PRO A 12 -0.26 -33.57 -21.70
C PRO A 12 1.21 -33.27 -21.44
N LYS A 13 2.09 -33.76 -22.33
CA LYS A 13 3.54 -33.64 -22.21
C LYS A 13 3.91 -32.16 -22.26
N ARG A 14 4.24 -31.59 -21.09
CA ARG A 14 4.64 -30.18 -20.96
C ARG A 14 5.90 -29.95 -21.79
N ILE A 15 5.86 -28.99 -22.71
CA ILE A 15 7.02 -28.61 -23.53
C ILE A 15 8.15 -28.14 -22.61
N THR A 16 9.34 -28.67 -22.82
CA THR A 16 10.53 -28.39 -22.01
C THR A 16 11.58 -27.62 -22.80
N ILE A 17 12.59 -27.10 -22.09
CA ILE A 17 13.76 -26.47 -22.72
C ILE A 17 14.52 -27.44 -23.65
N VAL A 18 14.39 -28.76 -23.43
CA VAL A 18 14.98 -29.80 -24.28
C VAL A 18 14.28 -29.85 -25.64
N ASP A 19 12.95 -29.70 -25.66
CA ASP A 19 12.17 -29.68 -26.89
C ASP A 19 12.49 -28.43 -27.72
N VAL A 20 12.67 -27.28 -27.06
CA VAL A 20 13.12 -26.03 -27.71
C VAL A 20 14.53 -26.18 -28.29
N ALA A 21 15.46 -26.79 -27.54
CA ALA A 21 16.83 -27.02 -27.99
C ALA A 21 16.89 -27.91 -29.23
N ALA A 22 16.12 -29.01 -29.21
CA ALA A 22 15.99 -29.91 -30.35
C ALA A 22 15.42 -29.20 -31.59
N ARG A 23 14.37 -28.37 -31.41
CA ARG A 23 13.73 -27.63 -32.50
C ARG A 23 14.60 -26.52 -33.09
N ALA A 24 15.40 -25.85 -32.26
CA ALA A 24 16.32 -24.80 -32.67
C ALA A 24 17.66 -25.33 -33.20
N GLY A 25 17.94 -26.63 -33.02
CA GLY A 25 19.20 -27.27 -33.43
C GLY A 25 20.41 -26.82 -32.62
N VAL A 26 20.21 -26.49 -31.33
CA VAL A 26 21.27 -26.02 -30.42
C VAL A 26 21.24 -26.77 -29.10
N SER A 27 22.24 -26.58 -28.24
CA SER A 27 22.23 -27.17 -26.90
C SER A 27 21.23 -26.47 -25.97
N THR A 28 20.72 -27.20 -24.97
CA THR A 28 19.87 -26.63 -23.89
C THR A 28 20.55 -25.46 -23.18
N LYS A 29 21.87 -25.52 -23.00
CA LYS A 29 22.69 -24.42 -22.48
C LYS A 29 22.59 -23.18 -23.37
N THR A 30 22.62 -23.34 -24.69
CA THR A 30 22.48 -22.21 -25.63
C THR A 30 21.08 -21.61 -25.58
N VAL A 31 20.03 -22.43 -25.51
CA VAL A 31 18.65 -21.95 -25.32
C VAL A 31 18.54 -21.14 -24.02
N SER A 32 19.08 -21.66 -22.92
CA SER A 32 19.10 -20.96 -21.62
C SER A 32 19.77 -19.58 -21.72
N ARG A 33 20.94 -19.49 -22.37
CA ARG A 33 21.64 -18.22 -22.59
C ARG A 33 20.84 -17.21 -23.41
N VAL A 34 20.14 -17.67 -24.43
CA VAL A 34 19.27 -16.81 -25.26
C VAL A 34 18.08 -16.29 -24.45
N LEU A 35 17.37 -17.19 -23.75
CA LEU A 35 16.23 -16.84 -22.91
C LEU A 35 16.62 -15.88 -21.77
N ASN A 36 17.85 -16.01 -21.27
CA ASN A 36 18.41 -15.18 -20.20
C ASN A 36 19.09 -13.89 -20.69
N GLY A 37 19.12 -13.61 -22.00
CA GLY A 37 19.69 -12.39 -22.54
C GLY A 37 21.23 -12.26 -22.46
N GLU A 38 21.99 -13.35 -22.25
CA GLU A 38 23.45 -13.28 -22.04
C GLU A 38 24.21 -12.72 -23.28
N PRO A 39 25.25 -11.87 -23.12
CA PRO A 39 25.83 -11.06 -24.21
C PRO A 39 26.71 -11.79 -25.25
N HIS A 40 26.79 -13.12 -25.27
CA HIS A 40 27.71 -13.87 -26.16
C HIS A 40 27.05 -14.89 -27.09
N VAL A 41 25.77 -14.71 -27.42
CA VAL A 41 25.08 -15.52 -28.42
C VAL A 41 24.94 -14.75 -29.73
N LYS A 42 25.42 -15.34 -30.83
CA LYS A 42 25.27 -14.79 -32.20
C LYS A 42 23.79 -14.53 -32.48
N GLU A 43 23.49 -13.41 -33.14
CA GLU A 43 22.13 -12.97 -33.45
C GLU A 43 21.32 -14.06 -34.19
N ALA A 44 21.91 -14.66 -35.23
CA ALA A 44 21.30 -15.77 -35.97
C ALA A 44 20.92 -16.99 -35.10
N VAL A 45 21.60 -17.20 -33.96
CA VAL A 45 21.24 -18.26 -33.00
C VAL A 45 20.12 -17.80 -32.07
N ARG A 46 20.09 -16.52 -31.69
CA ARG A 46 18.98 -15.96 -30.91
C ARG A 46 17.66 -16.05 -31.67
N ASP A 47 17.67 -15.72 -32.95
CA ASP A 47 16.47 -15.75 -33.78
C ASP A 47 15.92 -17.17 -33.92
N LYS A 48 16.78 -18.15 -34.20
CA LYS A 48 16.40 -19.57 -34.25
C LYS A 48 15.77 -20.06 -32.94
N VAL A 49 16.31 -19.64 -31.80
CA VAL A 49 15.75 -20.01 -30.49
C VAL A 49 14.42 -19.30 -30.24
N ARG A 50 14.29 -18.00 -30.56
CA ARG A 50 13.03 -17.25 -30.43
C ARG A 50 11.92 -17.84 -31.30
N ASP A 51 12.26 -18.26 -32.52
CA ASP A 51 11.33 -18.94 -33.42
C ASP A 51 10.87 -20.29 -32.87
N ALA A 52 11.80 -21.08 -32.33
CA ALA A 52 11.46 -22.35 -31.69
C ALA A 52 10.59 -22.18 -30.45
N VAL A 53 10.85 -21.14 -29.64
CA VAL A 53 10.04 -20.80 -28.45
C VAL A 53 8.62 -20.42 -28.85
N ARG A 54 8.46 -19.54 -29.86
CA ARG A 54 7.14 -19.15 -30.39
C ARG A 54 6.39 -20.33 -30.99
N ALA A 55 7.06 -21.14 -31.81
CA ALA A 55 6.45 -22.26 -32.50
C ALA A 55 5.99 -23.38 -31.56
N LEU A 56 6.62 -23.53 -30.40
CA LEU A 56 6.29 -24.55 -29.40
C LEU A 56 5.43 -24.02 -28.25
N ASP A 57 5.04 -22.75 -28.28
CA ASP A 57 4.36 -22.05 -27.17
C ASP A 57 5.07 -22.29 -25.82
N TYR A 58 6.41 -22.25 -25.85
CA TYR A 58 7.22 -22.57 -24.68
C TYR A 58 7.31 -21.37 -23.75
N HIS A 59 6.79 -21.54 -22.53
CA HIS A 59 6.99 -20.59 -21.44
C HIS A 59 8.10 -21.08 -20.50
N PRO A 60 9.18 -20.31 -20.31
CA PRO A 60 10.19 -20.64 -19.31
C PRO A 60 9.55 -20.83 -17.94
N ASN A 61 9.89 -21.93 -17.27
CA ASN A 61 9.44 -22.15 -15.90
C ASN A 61 10.25 -21.25 -14.96
N VAL A 62 9.66 -20.13 -14.55
CA VAL A 62 10.27 -19.14 -13.66
C VAL A 62 10.77 -19.79 -12.35
N MET A 63 10.05 -20.78 -11.81
CA MET A 63 10.47 -21.52 -10.60
C MET A 63 11.73 -22.36 -10.83
N ALA A 64 11.88 -22.96 -12.02
CA ALA A 64 13.07 -23.74 -12.37
C ALA A 64 14.28 -22.84 -12.70
N GLN A 65 14.04 -21.63 -13.23
CA GLN A 65 15.07 -20.61 -13.41
C GLN A 65 15.54 -20.02 -12.08
N GLY A 66 14.62 -19.81 -11.15
CA GLY A 66 14.92 -19.32 -9.81
C GLY A 66 15.73 -20.30 -8.97
N LEU A 67 15.50 -21.61 -9.12
CA LEU A 67 16.30 -22.64 -8.46
C LEU A 67 17.76 -22.67 -8.95
N ALA A 68 18.01 -22.35 -10.22
CA ALA A 68 19.37 -22.26 -10.76
C ALA A 68 20.09 -20.95 -10.38
N ARG A 69 19.35 -19.91 -9.96
CA ARG A 69 19.85 -18.56 -9.66
C ARG A 69 19.67 -18.10 -8.21
N GLN A 70 19.11 -18.96 -7.34
CA GLN A 70 18.72 -18.63 -5.96
C GLN A 70 17.85 -17.36 -5.82
N ARG A 71 17.04 -17.02 -6.85
CA ARG A 71 16.11 -15.88 -6.82
C ARG A 71 14.76 -16.26 -7.40
N SER A 72 13.69 -16.06 -6.64
CA SER A 72 12.31 -16.34 -7.02
C SER A 72 11.74 -15.34 -8.05
N HIS A 73 12.32 -14.14 -8.12
CA HIS A 73 11.75 -12.98 -8.80
C HIS A 73 10.37 -12.58 -8.27
N LEU A 74 10.12 -12.81 -6.98
CA LEU A 74 8.90 -12.39 -6.30
C LEU A 74 9.22 -11.32 -5.27
N ILE A 75 8.41 -10.27 -5.23
CA ILE A 75 8.44 -9.25 -4.18
C ILE A 75 7.13 -9.33 -3.41
N GLY A 76 7.21 -9.44 -2.09
CA GLY A 76 6.05 -9.39 -1.21
C GLY A 76 5.58 -7.96 -0.99
N LEU A 77 4.28 -7.76 -0.85
CA LEU A 77 3.68 -6.57 -0.26
C LEU A 77 2.82 -7.00 0.92
N VAL A 78 3.22 -6.59 2.12
CA VAL A 78 2.51 -6.87 3.37
C VAL A 78 1.76 -5.61 3.81
N TYR A 79 0.46 -5.76 4.07
CA TYR A 79 -0.39 -4.71 4.60
C TYR A 79 -1.51 -5.31 5.46
N GLU A 80 -2.02 -4.51 6.39
CA GLU A 80 -3.20 -4.82 7.21
C GLU A 80 -4.44 -4.04 6.75
N ASN A 81 -4.23 -2.94 6.02
CA ASN A 81 -5.19 -1.84 5.89
C ASN A 81 -6.60 -2.29 5.42
N PRO A 82 -7.66 -1.96 6.17
CA PRO A 82 -9.04 -2.22 5.76
C PRO A 82 -9.58 -1.21 4.71
N SER A 83 -8.89 -0.11 4.41
CA SER A 83 -9.27 0.82 3.32
C SER A 83 -8.95 0.19 1.95
N PRO A 84 -9.97 -0.07 1.11
CA PRO A 84 -9.74 -0.56 -0.25
C PRO A 84 -8.97 0.45 -1.09
N SER A 85 -9.25 1.74 -0.93
CA SER A 85 -8.67 2.81 -1.75
C SER A 85 -7.16 2.92 -1.56
N TYR A 86 -6.70 2.93 -0.30
CA TYR A 86 -5.27 2.96 0.02
C TYR A 86 -4.55 1.71 -0.48
N THR A 87 -5.17 0.54 -0.28
CA THR A 87 -4.60 -0.75 -0.69
C THR A 87 -4.40 -0.84 -2.21
N VAL A 88 -5.37 -0.34 -2.99
CA VAL A 88 -5.26 -0.32 -4.45
C VAL A 88 -4.14 0.61 -4.89
N GLU A 89 -4.00 1.81 -4.32
CA GLU A 89 -2.91 2.71 -4.71
C GLU A 89 -1.53 2.15 -4.39
N LEU A 90 -1.38 1.49 -3.23
CA LEU A 90 -0.15 0.75 -2.90
C LEU A 90 0.17 -0.31 -3.95
N GLN A 91 -0.77 -1.19 -4.26
CA GLN A 91 -0.58 -2.27 -5.22
C GLN A 91 -0.24 -1.72 -6.61
N MET A 92 -0.94 -0.67 -7.04
CA MET A 92 -0.71 -0.04 -8.34
C MET A 92 0.67 0.61 -8.42
N GLY A 93 1.14 1.27 -7.37
CA GLY A 93 2.49 1.84 -7.33
C GLY A 93 3.59 0.78 -7.39
N VAL A 94 3.44 -0.32 -6.64
CA VAL A 94 4.37 -1.45 -6.74
C VAL A 94 4.35 -2.05 -8.15
N LEU A 95 3.17 -2.34 -8.71
CA LEU A 95 3.03 -2.91 -10.04
C LEU A 95 3.60 -2.01 -11.13
N ASP A 96 3.43 -0.70 -11.02
CA ASP A 96 3.98 0.27 -11.96
C ASP A 96 5.52 0.24 -11.94
N ARG A 97 6.13 0.26 -10.75
CA ARG A 97 7.59 0.17 -10.63
C ARG A 97 8.15 -1.13 -11.19
N LEU A 98 7.39 -2.22 -11.12
CA LEU A 98 7.79 -3.52 -11.65
C LEU A 98 7.61 -3.67 -13.17
N ARG A 99 7.07 -2.66 -13.87
CA ARG A 99 6.93 -2.72 -15.33
C ARG A 99 8.30 -2.79 -15.99
N GLY A 100 8.49 -3.82 -16.83
CA GLY A 100 9.77 -4.08 -17.49
C GLY A 100 10.80 -4.80 -16.63
N GLU A 101 10.53 -5.00 -15.34
CA GLU A 101 11.40 -5.73 -14.42
C GLU A 101 11.10 -7.25 -14.44
N PRO A 102 12.08 -8.11 -14.08
CA PRO A 102 11.86 -9.55 -13.99
C PRO A 102 10.96 -9.94 -12.80
N TYR A 103 10.74 -9.03 -11.86
CA TYR A 103 10.01 -9.28 -10.61
C TYR A 103 8.49 -9.24 -10.77
N ARG A 104 7.79 -9.99 -9.91
CA ARG A 104 6.32 -10.01 -9.81
C ARG A 104 5.89 -9.76 -8.36
N LEU A 105 4.72 -9.14 -8.22
CA LEU A 105 4.13 -8.83 -6.93
C LEU A 105 3.40 -10.05 -6.34
N VAL A 106 3.66 -10.33 -5.06
CA VAL A 106 2.88 -11.24 -4.23
C VAL A 106 2.23 -10.42 -3.12
N VAL A 107 0.90 -10.42 -3.11
CA VAL A 107 0.08 -9.65 -2.16
C VAL A 107 -0.17 -10.52 -0.93
N LEU A 108 0.23 -10.03 0.25
CA LEU A 108 0.18 -10.75 1.52
C LEU A 108 -0.59 -9.93 2.57
N PRO A 109 -1.93 -9.92 2.51
CA PRO A 109 -2.73 -9.23 3.51
C PRO A 109 -2.63 -9.98 4.85
N VAL A 110 -2.46 -9.22 5.94
CA VAL A 110 -2.46 -9.73 7.31
C VAL A 110 -3.66 -9.15 8.04
N ARG A 111 -4.41 -9.98 8.76
CA ARG A 111 -5.64 -9.53 9.42
C ARG A 111 -5.40 -8.53 10.55
N SER A 112 -4.33 -8.73 11.31
CA SER A 112 -3.90 -7.93 12.46
C SER A 112 -2.42 -8.20 12.68
N ILE A 113 -1.56 -7.22 12.44
CA ILE A 113 -0.12 -7.29 12.70
C ILE A 113 0.11 -7.32 14.21
N ALA A 114 -0.72 -6.63 15.00
CA ALA A 114 -0.63 -6.69 16.45
C ALA A 114 -0.66 -8.14 16.95
N ASP A 115 -1.61 -8.94 16.43
CA ASP A 115 -1.84 -10.32 16.83
C ASP A 115 -0.97 -11.35 16.08
N HIS A 116 -0.61 -11.08 14.82
CA HIS A 116 0.00 -12.05 13.91
C HIS A 116 1.37 -11.66 13.36
N ALA A 117 2.08 -10.69 13.96
CA ALA A 117 3.42 -10.28 13.52
C ALA A 117 4.40 -11.46 13.38
N ASP A 118 4.38 -12.39 14.34
CA ASP A 118 5.30 -13.53 14.39
C ASP A 118 5.07 -14.53 13.24
N GLU A 119 3.94 -14.44 12.53
CA GLU A 119 3.63 -15.28 11.38
C GLU A 119 4.10 -14.67 10.05
N VAL A 120 4.32 -13.34 10.02
CA VAL A 120 4.56 -12.58 8.77
C VAL A 120 5.79 -13.08 8.03
N VAL A 121 6.92 -13.27 8.74
CA VAL A 121 8.15 -13.75 8.09
C VAL A 121 8.02 -15.20 7.65
N GLY A 122 7.29 -16.03 8.40
CA GLY A 122 6.92 -17.38 7.98
C GLY A 122 6.13 -17.41 6.68
N LEU A 123 5.17 -16.49 6.52
CA LEU A 123 4.40 -16.31 5.28
C LEU A 123 5.29 -15.87 4.12
N LEU A 124 6.18 -14.90 4.34
CA LEU A 124 7.13 -14.41 3.33
C LEU A 124 8.06 -15.53 2.83
N ARG A 125 8.60 -16.34 3.75
CA ARG A 125 9.42 -17.51 3.41
C ARG A 125 8.63 -18.56 2.64
N SER A 126 7.41 -18.85 3.05
CA SER A 126 6.54 -19.83 2.39
C SER A 126 6.14 -19.38 0.98
N ALA A 127 5.94 -18.08 0.79
CA ALA A 127 5.72 -17.46 -0.51
C ALA A 127 7.00 -17.38 -1.37
N ALA A 128 8.16 -17.71 -0.78
CA ALA A 128 9.47 -17.69 -1.40
C ALA A 128 9.78 -16.34 -2.07
N VAL A 129 9.48 -15.21 -1.41
CA VAL A 129 9.81 -13.88 -1.95
C VAL A 129 11.29 -13.56 -1.78
N ASP A 130 11.85 -12.79 -2.72
CA ASP A 130 13.24 -12.30 -2.66
C ASP A 130 13.40 -11.08 -1.75
N GLY A 131 12.29 -10.40 -1.43
CA GLY A 131 12.23 -9.25 -0.52
C GLY A 131 10.80 -8.73 -0.37
N VAL A 132 10.61 -7.73 0.49
CA VAL A 132 9.26 -7.28 0.89
C VAL A 132 9.13 -5.76 1.00
N VAL A 133 8.03 -5.21 0.51
CA VAL A 133 7.56 -3.87 0.85
C VAL A 133 6.59 -4.00 2.02
N LEU A 134 6.89 -3.31 3.12
CA LEU A 134 6.06 -3.28 4.33
C LEU A 134 5.25 -1.98 4.36
N ALA A 135 3.93 -2.09 4.36
CA ALA A 135 3.03 -0.97 4.66
C ALA A 135 2.74 -0.88 6.16
N PRO A 136 2.32 0.28 6.70
CA PRO A 136 1.83 0.36 8.06
C PRO A 136 0.65 -0.60 8.28
N PRO A 137 0.56 -1.23 9.47
CA PRO A 137 1.42 -1.04 10.64
C PRO A 137 2.65 -1.97 10.63
N ALA A 138 2.74 -2.92 9.69
CA ALA A 138 3.87 -3.86 9.56
C ALA A 138 5.22 -3.15 9.40
N SER A 139 5.22 -1.99 8.73
CA SER A 139 6.41 -1.15 8.58
C SER A 139 6.95 -0.57 9.88
N ASN A 140 6.20 -0.64 10.99
CA ASN A 140 6.61 -0.15 12.31
C ASN A 140 6.64 -1.26 13.38
N ASP A 141 6.41 -2.52 13.02
CA ASP A 141 6.43 -3.63 13.98
C ASP A 141 7.86 -4.16 14.17
N ARG A 142 8.40 -4.01 15.38
CA ARG A 142 9.78 -4.38 15.71
C ARG A 142 10.04 -5.88 15.55
N ARG A 143 9.05 -6.75 15.82
CA ARG A 143 9.20 -8.21 15.72
C ARG A 143 9.46 -8.62 14.28
N ILE A 144 8.67 -8.07 13.35
CA ILE A 144 8.83 -8.30 11.91
C ILE A 144 10.17 -7.77 11.44
N LEU A 145 10.51 -6.53 11.81
CA LEU A 145 11.73 -5.87 11.37
C LEU A 145 13.00 -6.59 11.84
N ASP A 146 13.08 -6.93 13.14
CA ASP A 146 14.25 -7.63 13.69
C ASP A 146 14.42 -9.02 13.06
N GLU A 147 13.32 -9.74 12.80
CA GLU A 147 13.40 -11.05 12.16
C GLU A 147 13.86 -10.93 10.70
N LEU A 148 13.34 -9.96 9.92
CA LEU A 148 13.80 -9.71 8.54
C LEU A 148 15.29 -9.37 8.49
N VAL A 149 15.78 -8.52 9.38
CA VAL A 149 17.20 -8.19 9.52
C VAL A 149 18.01 -9.43 9.90
N GLY A 150 17.56 -10.19 10.90
CA GLY A 150 18.26 -11.39 11.38
C GLY A 150 18.43 -12.48 10.32
N ILE A 151 17.53 -12.53 9.34
CA ILE A 151 17.56 -13.51 8.24
C ILE A 151 18.17 -12.96 6.95
N GLY A 152 18.53 -11.67 6.94
CA GLY A 152 19.08 -10.97 5.77
C GLY A 152 18.10 -10.85 4.61
N MET A 153 16.79 -10.77 4.88
CA MET A 153 15.77 -10.57 3.84
C MET A 153 15.70 -9.07 3.50
N PRO A 154 15.94 -8.64 2.25
CA PRO A 154 15.80 -7.25 1.88
C PRO A 154 14.35 -6.77 2.02
N PHE A 155 14.17 -5.55 2.51
CA PHE A 155 12.86 -4.93 2.65
C PHE A 155 12.90 -3.42 2.36
N ALA A 156 11.74 -2.82 2.18
CA ALA A 156 11.56 -1.37 2.18
C ALA A 156 10.28 -1.01 2.93
N ARG A 157 10.34 0.06 3.73
CA ARG A 157 9.27 0.48 4.63
C ARG A 157 8.48 1.65 4.02
N ILE A 158 7.16 1.61 4.10
CA ILE A 158 6.28 2.75 3.76
C ILE A 158 5.85 3.44 5.05
N ALA A 159 5.98 4.77 5.09
CA ALA A 159 5.63 5.64 6.21
C ALA A 159 6.13 5.11 7.58
N PRO A 160 7.44 4.79 7.73
CA PRO A 160 7.98 4.46 9.03
C PRO A 160 7.93 5.69 9.95
N THR A 161 7.56 5.48 11.21
CA THR A 161 7.49 6.53 12.26
C THR A 161 8.30 6.16 13.50
N ARG A 162 8.91 4.98 13.51
CA ARG A 162 9.73 4.42 14.59
C ARG A 162 10.92 3.67 14.00
N TRP A 163 11.90 3.35 14.84
CA TRP A 163 13.03 2.50 14.46
C TRP A 163 13.84 3.09 13.30
N ASP A 164 14.32 4.32 13.48
CA ASP A 164 15.09 5.06 12.45
C ASP A 164 16.42 4.35 12.10
N ASP A 165 16.87 3.43 12.97
CA ASP A 165 18.01 2.54 12.75
C ASP A 165 17.73 1.39 11.75
N ILE A 166 16.47 1.17 11.37
CA ILE A 166 16.05 0.08 10.48
C ILE A 166 15.60 0.64 9.13
N VAL A 167 16.50 0.57 8.15
CA VAL A 167 16.39 1.20 6.82
C VAL A 167 16.30 0.14 5.70
N PRO A 168 15.86 0.48 4.48
CA PRO A 168 15.40 1.79 4.01
C PRO A 168 13.88 2.00 4.11
N GLY A 169 13.44 3.27 4.01
CA GLY A 169 12.03 3.62 4.00
C GLY A 169 11.68 4.89 3.23
N VAL A 170 10.40 5.04 2.90
CA VAL A 170 9.82 6.25 2.30
C VAL A 170 8.89 6.91 3.31
N THR A 171 8.95 8.22 3.47
CA THR A 171 8.23 8.94 4.53
C THR A 171 7.34 10.05 4.00
N LEU A 172 6.31 10.38 4.78
CA LEU A 172 5.50 11.60 4.69
C LEU A 172 5.46 12.21 6.10
N ASP A 173 5.43 13.53 6.21
CA ASP A 173 5.14 14.21 7.48
C ASP A 173 3.61 14.25 7.75
N ASP A 174 3.07 13.19 8.36
CA ASP A 174 1.66 13.12 8.77
C ASP A 174 1.27 14.24 9.76
N ILE A 175 2.21 14.72 10.58
CA ILE A 175 1.95 15.79 11.56
C ILE A 175 1.73 17.11 10.82
N ALA A 176 2.63 17.47 9.91
CA ALA A 176 2.50 18.68 9.10
C ALA A 176 1.25 18.63 8.23
N ALA A 177 1.01 17.49 7.57
CA ALA A 177 -0.17 17.28 6.74
C ALA A 177 -1.50 17.46 7.51
N ALA A 178 -1.60 16.86 8.69
CA ALA A 178 -2.76 16.98 9.56
C ALA A 178 -2.93 18.39 10.12
N ARG A 179 -1.83 19.04 10.50
CA ARG A 179 -1.86 20.44 10.93
C ARG A 179 -2.42 21.35 9.85
N ASP A 180 -1.99 21.17 8.60
CA ASP A 180 -2.41 22.03 7.48
C ASP A 180 -3.92 21.91 7.18
N ILE A 181 -4.48 20.70 7.18
CA ILE A 181 -5.93 20.51 6.97
C ILE A 181 -6.77 21.00 8.16
N ALA A 182 -6.30 20.83 9.39
CA ALA A 182 -6.98 21.38 10.57
C ALA A 182 -6.93 22.91 10.58
N ALA A 183 -5.76 23.50 10.26
CA ALA A 183 -5.61 24.95 10.13
C ALA A 183 -6.55 25.50 9.05
N HIS A 184 -6.66 24.82 7.90
CA HIS A 184 -7.62 25.20 6.85
C HIS A 184 -9.06 25.28 7.39
N VAL A 185 -9.52 24.27 8.15
CA VAL A 185 -10.87 24.28 8.74
C VAL A 185 -11.05 25.38 9.80
N LEU A 186 -10.02 25.64 10.61
CA LEU A 186 -10.01 26.72 11.61
C LEU A 186 -10.03 28.11 10.96
N ASP A 187 -9.30 28.31 9.87
CA ASP A 187 -9.26 29.56 9.09
C ASP A 187 -10.60 29.84 8.37
N HIS A 188 -11.39 28.79 8.14
CA HIS A 188 -12.78 28.88 7.70
C HIS A 188 -13.76 29.24 8.84
N GLY A 189 -13.26 29.62 10.02
CA GLY A 189 -14.08 30.14 11.12
C GLY A 189 -14.72 29.06 12.00
N HIS A 190 -14.47 27.78 11.72
CA HIS A 190 -14.97 26.69 12.56
C HIS A 190 -14.27 26.69 13.92
N ARG A 191 -15.02 26.46 15.00
CA ARG A 191 -14.51 26.40 16.38
C ARG A 191 -14.99 25.18 17.14
N ARG A 192 -16.24 24.74 16.90
CA ARG A 192 -16.74 23.45 17.37
C ARG A 192 -16.54 22.40 16.28
N ILE A 193 -15.40 21.73 16.34
CA ILE A 193 -14.91 20.80 15.32
C ILE A 193 -14.79 19.41 15.96
N ALA A 194 -15.32 18.39 15.30
CA ALA A 194 -15.14 17.01 15.70
C ALA A 194 -14.00 16.34 14.95
N ILE A 195 -13.40 15.31 15.57
CA ILE A 195 -12.31 14.53 15.02
C ILE A 195 -12.75 13.07 15.02
N ILE A 196 -12.70 12.42 13.86
CA ILE A 196 -12.85 10.97 13.74
C ILE A 196 -11.46 10.39 13.51
N LYS A 197 -10.91 9.76 14.55
CA LYS A 197 -9.58 9.12 14.52
C LYS A 197 -9.59 7.88 13.63
N GLY A 198 -8.42 7.51 13.12
CA GLY A 198 -8.19 6.26 12.42
C GLY A 198 -8.00 5.08 13.37
N ASP A 199 -7.55 3.97 12.80
CA ASP A 199 -7.23 2.78 13.59
C ASP A 199 -6.12 3.06 14.62
N PRO A 200 -6.32 2.78 15.92
CA PRO A 200 -5.33 2.99 16.97
C PRO A 200 -4.09 2.08 16.85
N THR A 201 -4.13 1.03 16.04
CA THR A 201 -2.93 0.21 15.76
C THR A 201 -1.97 0.92 14.81
N HIS A 202 -2.42 1.97 14.11
CA HIS A 202 -1.61 2.73 13.16
C HIS A 202 -1.06 4.00 13.78
N THR A 203 0.26 4.13 13.82
CA THR A 203 0.96 5.33 14.31
C THR A 203 0.59 6.62 13.55
N ALA A 204 0.14 6.51 12.30
CA ALA A 204 -0.35 7.65 11.52
C ALA A 204 -1.58 8.31 12.16
N SER A 205 -2.43 7.53 12.84
CA SER A 205 -3.61 8.06 13.56
C SER A 205 -3.18 9.02 14.68
N ASP A 206 -2.16 8.65 15.45
CA ASP A 206 -1.62 9.48 16.53
C ASP A 206 -0.84 10.67 15.98
N ALA A 207 -0.02 10.48 14.93
CA ALA A 207 0.70 11.59 14.29
C ALA A 207 -0.26 12.65 13.74
N ARG A 208 -1.35 12.22 13.09
CA ARG A 208 -2.40 13.13 12.61
C ARG A 208 -3.10 13.84 13.77
N MET A 209 -3.35 13.15 14.88
CA MET A 209 -3.90 13.78 16.09
C MET A 209 -2.98 14.87 16.64
N THR A 210 -1.67 14.60 16.71
CA THR A 210 -0.67 15.62 17.12
C THR A 210 -0.68 16.83 16.19
N GLY A 211 -0.81 16.65 14.87
CA GLY A 211 -0.96 17.75 13.92
C GLY A 211 -2.22 18.59 14.18
N TYR A 212 -3.35 17.94 14.48
CA TYR A 212 -4.59 18.62 14.86
C TYR A 212 -4.41 19.43 16.15
N GLU A 213 -3.82 18.84 17.19
CA GLU A 213 -3.52 19.52 18.45
C GLU A 213 -2.67 20.79 18.24
N GLN A 214 -1.65 20.72 17.39
CA GLN A 214 -0.83 21.88 17.03
C GLN A 214 -1.64 22.99 16.35
N ALA A 215 -2.50 22.65 15.39
CA ALA A 215 -3.33 23.62 14.68
C ALA A 215 -4.35 24.29 15.61
N PHE A 216 -5.02 23.51 16.46
CA PHE A 216 -5.98 24.00 17.44
C PHE A 216 -5.34 24.93 18.47
N ALA A 217 -4.17 24.55 19.00
CA ALA A 217 -3.40 25.38 19.91
C ALA A 217 -2.99 26.71 19.27
N ALA A 218 -2.51 26.68 18.01
CA ALA A 218 -2.14 27.88 17.26
C ALA A 218 -3.33 28.83 17.02
N ALA A 219 -4.54 28.27 16.83
CA ALA A 219 -5.77 29.05 16.66
C ALA A 219 -6.44 29.48 17.99
N GLY A 220 -5.88 29.09 19.15
CA GLY A 220 -6.48 29.36 20.47
C GLY A 220 -7.82 28.64 20.70
N VAL A 221 -8.01 27.47 20.07
CA VAL A 221 -9.23 26.66 20.17
C VAL A 221 -8.93 25.40 20.97
N ALA A 222 -9.74 25.12 21.99
CA ALA A 222 -9.61 23.87 22.74
C ALA A 222 -10.28 22.72 21.97
N ILE A 223 -9.64 21.55 21.93
CA ILE A 223 -10.27 20.31 21.48
C ILE A 223 -11.21 19.84 22.59
N ASP A 224 -12.49 19.66 22.25
CA ASP A 224 -13.48 19.05 23.14
C ASP A 224 -13.32 17.52 23.08
N PRO A 225 -12.91 16.83 24.16
CA PRO A 225 -12.73 15.38 24.14
C PRO A 225 -14.01 14.62 23.78
N ALA A 226 -15.20 15.19 24.03
CA ALA A 226 -16.46 14.58 23.65
C ALA A 226 -16.71 14.60 22.12
N LEU A 227 -15.94 15.41 21.38
CA LEU A 227 -15.98 15.48 19.92
C LEU A 227 -14.88 14.65 19.24
N VAL A 228 -14.08 13.89 20.00
CA VAL A 228 -13.05 13.00 19.48
C VAL A 228 -13.54 11.56 19.59
N LEU A 229 -13.89 10.95 18.46
CA LEU A 229 -14.34 9.56 18.40
C LEU A 229 -13.35 8.69 17.63
N ASP A 230 -13.22 7.44 18.05
CA ASP A 230 -12.42 6.44 17.35
C ASP A 230 -13.16 5.91 16.12
N GLY A 231 -12.46 5.89 14.99
CA GLY A 231 -12.79 5.13 13.80
C GLY A 231 -11.79 4.02 13.55
N ARG A 232 -11.80 3.45 12.34
CA ARG A 232 -10.96 2.31 11.93
C ARG A 232 -10.47 2.44 10.48
N PHE A 233 -10.40 3.66 9.96
CA PHE A 233 -10.13 3.95 8.54
C PHE A 233 -11.14 3.34 7.56
N THR A 234 -12.32 2.93 8.03
CA THR A 234 -13.38 2.36 7.18
C THR A 234 -14.57 3.29 7.07
N PHE A 235 -15.29 3.18 5.94
CA PHE A 235 -16.56 3.86 5.73
C PHE A 235 -17.54 3.66 6.90
N ASP A 236 -17.77 2.41 7.32
CA ASP A 236 -18.72 2.10 8.39
C ASP A 236 -18.34 2.73 9.74
N SER A 237 -17.05 2.77 10.05
CA SER A 237 -16.56 3.40 11.28
C SER A 237 -16.76 4.91 11.27
N GLY A 238 -16.52 5.57 10.12
CA GLY A 238 -16.77 7.00 9.94
C GLY A 238 -18.25 7.34 9.99
N PHE A 239 -19.09 6.53 9.35
CA PHE A 239 -20.54 6.66 9.40
C PHE A 239 -21.08 6.56 10.84
N THR A 240 -20.65 5.54 11.58
CA THR A 240 -21.09 5.31 12.96
C THR A 240 -20.66 6.46 13.88
N ALA A 241 -19.39 6.88 13.80
CA ALA A 241 -18.87 7.99 14.59
C ALA A 241 -19.58 9.32 14.25
N ALA A 242 -19.76 9.62 12.97
CA ALA A 242 -20.47 10.82 12.54
C ALA A 242 -21.93 10.83 13.00
N ARG A 243 -22.65 9.71 12.92
CA ARG A 243 -24.03 9.62 13.45
C ARG A 243 -24.10 9.94 14.94
N ALA A 244 -23.14 9.46 15.74
CA ALA A 244 -23.09 9.78 17.16
C ALA A 244 -22.83 11.27 17.41
N LEU A 245 -21.88 11.87 16.68
CA LEU A 245 -21.54 13.29 16.77
C LEU A 245 -22.72 14.20 16.36
N LEU A 246 -23.45 13.84 15.31
CA LEU A 246 -24.56 14.62 14.79
C LEU A 246 -25.84 14.49 15.62
N ALA A 247 -25.92 13.48 16.50
CA ALA A 247 -27.04 13.29 17.42
C ALA A 247 -26.90 14.05 18.75
N MET A 248 -25.77 14.74 18.97
CA MET A 248 -25.56 15.56 20.17
C MET A 248 -26.48 16.77 20.18
N ASP A 249 -26.88 17.25 21.38
CA ASP A 249 -27.69 18.47 21.53
C ASP A 249 -27.04 19.70 20.87
N GLN A 250 -25.71 19.75 20.90
CA GLN A 250 -24.90 20.74 20.20
C GLN A 250 -23.94 20.02 19.24
N PRO A 251 -24.37 19.71 18.00
CA PRO A 251 -23.54 19.00 17.05
C PRO A 251 -22.34 19.87 16.60
N PRO A 252 -21.26 19.26 16.07
CA PRO A 252 -20.14 20.00 15.52
C PRO A 252 -20.53 20.76 14.26
N THR A 253 -19.76 21.82 13.94
CA THR A 253 -19.89 22.58 12.68
C THR A 253 -18.96 22.06 11.58
N ALA A 254 -17.97 21.26 11.96
CA ALA A 254 -17.02 20.63 11.05
C ALA A 254 -16.56 19.27 11.60
N ILE A 255 -16.23 18.33 10.71
CA ILE A 255 -15.62 17.04 11.04
C ILE A 255 -14.28 16.90 10.30
N LEU A 256 -13.21 16.65 11.07
CA LEU A 256 -11.91 16.19 10.60
C LEU A 256 -11.90 14.65 10.62
N ALA A 257 -12.14 14.00 9.49
CA ALA A 257 -11.96 12.56 9.37
C ALA A 257 -10.52 12.25 8.95
N GLN A 258 -9.87 11.33 9.66
CA GLN A 258 -8.47 11.00 9.37
C GLN A 258 -8.26 10.17 8.09
N ASN A 259 -9.29 9.84 7.32
CA ASN A 259 -9.17 9.44 5.91
C ASN A 259 -10.47 9.73 5.12
N ASP A 260 -10.38 9.62 3.80
CA ASP A 260 -11.48 9.87 2.88
C ASP A 260 -12.61 8.83 2.99
N ASP A 261 -12.32 7.55 3.29
CA ASP A 261 -13.37 6.54 3.51
C ASP A 261 -14.26 6.93 4.70
N MET A 262 -13.68 7.32 5.84
CA MET A 262 -14.44 7.80 7.00
C MET A 262 -15.13 9.14 6.72
N ALA A 263 -14.51 10.04 5.95
CA ALA A 263 -15.12 11.30 5.54
C ALA A 263 -16.39 11.06 4.72
N VAL A 264 -16.37 10.12 3.78
CA VAL A 264 -17.54 9.74 2.98
C VAL A 264 -18.59 9.02 3.84
N GLY A 265 -18.17 8.23 4.84
CA GLY A 265 -19.06 7.73 5.88
C GLY A 265 -19.79 8.87 6.62
N ALA A 266 -19.06 9.93 6.97
CA ALA A 266 -19.63 11.11 7.61
C ALA A 266 -20.58 11.90 6.69
N LEU A 267 -20.28 12.00 5.38
CA LEU A 267 -21.21 12.56 4.39
C LEU A 267 -22.53 11.78 4.36
N MET A 268 -22.47 10.44 4.37
CA MET A 268 -23.67 9.60 4.39
C MET A 268 -24.47 9.80 5.69
N ALA A 269 -23.79 9.84 6.83
CA ALA A 269 -24.44 10.09 8.12
C ALA A 269 -25.16 11.44 8.15
N ALA A 270 -24.52 12.50 7.66
CA ALA A 270 -25.14 13.83 7.56
C ALA A 270 -26.38 13.82 6.65
N ARG A 271 -26.27 13.15 5.50
CA ARG A 271 -27.39 13.00 4.56
C ARG A 271 -28.58 12.28 5.17
N GLU A 272 -28.37 11.22 5.96
CA GLU A 272 -29.46 10.47 6.61
C GLU A 272 -30.27 11.31 7.59
N VAL A 273 -29.63 12.27 8.26
CA VAL A 273 -30.29 13.16 9.23
C VAL A 273 -30.68 14.51 8.61
N GLY A 274 -30.58 14.66 7.29
CA GLY A 274 -30.98 15.87 6.57
C GLY A 274 -30.07 17.08 6.81
N ILE A 275 -28.81 16.87 7.21
CA ILE A 275 -27.81 17.93 7.35
C ILE A 275 -27.09 18.13 6.01
N GLU A 276 -27.15 19.35 5.48
CA GLU A 276 -26.50 19.70 4.22
C GLU A 276 -25.00 19.96 4.40
N VAL A 277 -24.20 19.37 3.52
CA VAL A 277 -22.75 19.61 3.40
C VAL A 277 -22.50 20.34 2.08
N PRO A 278 -21.78 21.47 2.05
CA PRO A 278 -21.11 22.12 3.19
C PRO A 278 -22.03 23.09 3.97
N ALA A 279 -23.28 23.27 3.55
CA ALA A 279 -24.11 24.41 3.96
C ALA A 279 -24.40 24.50 5.47
N GLN A 280 -24.44 23.37 6.18
CA GLN A 280 -24.64 23.30 7.63
C GLN A 280 -23.44 22.66 8.35
N LEU A 281 -22.74 21.74 7.69
CA LEU A 281 -21.61 20.99 8.23
C LEU A 281 -20.46 20.98 7.22
N SER A 282 -19.24 21.28 7.64
CA SER A 282 -18.03 21.05 6.83
C SER A 282 -17.45 19.67 7.12
N ILE A 283 -16.95 18.96 6.12
CA ILE A 283 -16.29 17.67 6.30
C ILE A 283 -15.00 17.67 5.52
N VAL A 284 -13.90 17.25 6.13
CA VAL A 284 -12.62 17.03 5.45
C VAL A 284 -12.12 15.61 5.68
N GLY A 285 -11.33 15.12 4.73
CA GLY A 285 -10.69 13.80 4.78
C GLY A 285 -9.17 13.88 4.72
N PHE A 286 -8.58 12.73 4.39
CA PHE A 286 -7.15 12.53 4.20
C PHE A 286 -6.98 11.40 3.17
N ASP A 287 -5.86 11.41 2.45
CA ASP A 287 -5.38 10.49 1.41
C ASP A 287 -5.59 10.99 -0.03
N ASP A 288 -6.59 11.84 -0.32
CA ASP A 288 -7.04 12.12 -1.69
C ASP A 288 -7.29 10.83 -2.46
N SER A 289 -8.16 9.99 -1.92
CA SER A 289 -8.54 8.73 -2.53
C SER A 289 -9.70 8.88 -3.50
N GLU A 290 -9.94 7.86 -4.33
CA GLU A 290 -10.98 7.92 -5.36
C GLU A 290 -12.37 8.19 -4.75
N ILE A 291 -12.68 7.59 -3.59
CA ILE A 291 -13.99 7.75 -2.95
C ILE A 291 -14.28 9.21 -2.58
N GLY A 292 -13.27 9.96 -2.12
CA GLY A 292 -13.38 11.38 -1.79
C GLY A 292 -13.56 12.27 -3.02
N ARG A 293 -13.03 11.85 -4.18
CA ARG A 293 -13.16 12.56 -5.47
C ARG A 293 -14.52 12.40 -6.13
N ILE A 294 -15.14 11.23 -5.97
CA ILE A 294 -16.42 10.89 -6.63
C ILE A 294 -17.64 11.09 -5.72
N ALA A 295 -17.43 11.31 -4.42
CA ALA A 295 -18.50 11.68 -3.50
C ALA A 295 -19.12 13.05 -3.85
N TRP A 296 -20.35 13.27 -3.36
CA TRP A 296 -21.04 14.54 -3.49
C TRP A 296 -21.51 15.05 -2.12
N PRO A 297 -21.07 16.24 -1.67
CA PRO A 297 -20.02 17.09 -2.28
C PRO A 297 -18.66 16.39 -2.30
N ARG A 298 -17.75 16.83 -3.19
CA ARG A 298 -16.38 16.29 -3.23
C ARG A 298 -15.62 16.71 -1.98
N VAL A 299 -14.89 15.78 -1.39
CA VAL A 299 -14.25 15.95 -0.08
C VAL A 299 -12.94 16.76 -0.20
N THR A 300 -12.87 17.91 0.47
CA THR A 300 -11.61 18.62 0.75
C THR A 300 -10.73 17.72 1.61
N THR A 301 -9.48 17.53 1.23
CA THR A 301 -8.63 16.46 1.78
C THR A 301 -7.15 16.79 1.67
N VAL A 302 -6.30 16.01 2.34
CA VAL A 302 -4.84 16.00 2.13
C VAL A 302 -4.50 14.87 1.18
N ARG A 303 -3.76 15.16 0.09
CA ARG A 303 -3.12 14.13 -0.71
C ARG A 303 -1.84 13.63 -0.03
N GLN A 304 -1.86 12.36 0.41
CA GLN A 304 -0.66 11.56 0.64
C GLN A 304 -0.34 10.84 -0.67
N PRO A 305 0.88 10.96 -1.23
CA PRO A 305 1.23 10.36 -2.52
C PRO A 305 1.50 8.85 -2.38
N VAL A 306 0.48 8.06 -2.02
CA VAL A 306 0.59 6.63 -1.70
C VAL A 306 1.15 5.83 -2.87
N PHE A 307 0.67 6.11 -4.08
CA PHE A 307 1.19 5.52 -5.31
C PHE A 307 2.69 5.77 -5.48
N GLU A 308 3.13 7.03 -5.39
CA GLU A 308 4.53 7.41 -5.56
C GLU A 308 5.41 6.84 -4.43
N MET A 309 4.92 6.81 -3.20
CA MET A 309 5.60 6.17 -2.07
C MET A 309 5.81 4.68 -2.35
N ALA A 310 4.81 3.97 -2.86
CA ALA A 310 4.94 2.56 -3.22
C ALA A 310 5.91 2.32 -4.39
N VAL A 311 5.91 3.21 -5.40
CA VAL A 311 6.90 3.20 -6.49
C VAL A 311 8.31 3.35 -5.93
N SER A 312 8.52 4.36 -5.09
CA SER A 312 9.80 4.67 -4.45
C SER A 312 10.29 3.53 -3.54
N ALA A 313 9.43 2.99 -2.67
CA ALA A 313 9.78 1.87 -1.79
C ALA A 313 10.18 0.61 -2.57
N THR A 314 9.44 0.31 -3.65
CA THR A 314 9.78 -0.79 -4.54
C THR A 314 11.11 -0.54 -5.27
N GLY A 315 11.38 0.71 -5.65
CA GLY A 315 12.65 1.13 -6.23
C GLY A 315 13.83 0.87 -5.30
N LEU A 316 13.72 1.28 -4.03
CA LEU A 316 14.74 1.01 -3.00
C LEU A 316 15.00 -0.49 -2.83
N LEU A 317 13.96 -1.32 -2.93
CA LEU A 317 14.12 -2.78 -2.84
C LEU A 317 14.84 -3.37 -4.07
N LEU A 318 14.53 -2.88 -5.27
CA LEU A 318 15.22 -3.30 -6.50
C LEU A 318 16.69 -2.87 -6.52
N ASP A 319 16.99 -1.66 -6.03
CA ASP A 319 18.35 -1.15 -5.92
C ASP A 319 19.18 -2.00 -4.93
N GLN A 320 18.58 -2.41 -3.80
CA GLN A 320 19.19 -3.38 -2.89
C GLN A 320 19.51 -4.71 -3.58
N PHE A 321 18.59 -5.26 -4.40
CA PHE A 321 18.85 -6.50 -5.14
C PHE A 321 19.98 -6.37 -6.18
N ALA A 322 20.20 -5.17 -6.69
CA ALA A 322 21.27 -4.83 -7.62
C ALA A 322 22.60 -4.50 -6.93
N GLY A 323 22.63 -4.41 -5.59
CA GLY A 323 23.81 -3.99 -4.83
C GLY A 323 24.13 -2.51 -4.98
N VAL A 324 23.15 -1.68 -5.35
CA VAL A 324 23.26 -0.23 -5.44
C VAL A 324 23.02 0.36 -4.05
N ALA A 325 23.81 1.37 -3.68
CA ALA A 325 23.61 2.09 -2.43
C ALA A 325 22.26 2.81 -2.44
N VAL A 326 21.46 2.61 -1.40
CA VAL A 326 20.14 3.22 -1.22
C VAL A 326 20.18 4.26 -0.11
N PRO A 327 19.40 5.36 -0.20
CA PRO A 327 19.22 6.25 0.91
C PRO A 327 18.47 5.55 2.05
N ASP A 328 18.78 5.94 3.29
CA ASP A 328 18.10 5.44 4.49
C ASP A 328 16.62 5.81 4.50
N VAL A 329 16.31 7.07 4.16
CA VAL A 329 14.96 7.61 4.11
C VAL A 329 14.77 8.47 2.86
N LEU A 330 13.64 8.28 2.18
CA LEU A 330 13.24 9.09 1.01
C LEU A 330 11.91 9.82 1.29
N PRO A 331 11.94 11.15 1.54
CA PRO A 331 10.75 11.91 1.88
C PRO A 331 9.85 12.17 0.65
N HIS A 332 8.55 12.29 0.88
CA HIS A 332 7.54 12.71 -0.08
C HIS A 332 6.69 13.84 0.52
N ASP A 333 6.27 14.77 -0.32
CA ASP A 333 5.47 15.93 0.10
C ASP A 333 3.97 15.63 0.06
N HIS A 334 3.22 16.17 1.03
CA HIS A 334 1.76 16.20 1.00
C HIS A 334 1.25 17.45 0.28
N ARG A 335 -0.03 17.44 -0.11
CA ARG A 335 -0.73 18.62 -0.63
C ARG A 335 -2.14 18.72 -0.06
N LEU A 336 -2.54 19.91 0.39
CA LEU A 336 -3.94 20.22 0.67
C LEU A 336 -4.71 20.36 -0.65
N ILE A 337 -5.83 19.65 -0.77
CA ILE A 337 -6.71 19.67 -1.95
C ILE A 337 -8.06 20.21 -1.53
N GLU A 338 -8.30 21.49 -1.80
CA GLU A 338 -9.57 22.16 -1.55
C GLU A 338 -10.64 21.74 -2.56
N ARG A 339 -11.85 21.42 -2.07
CA ARG A 339 -13.01 21.02 -2.87
C ARG A 339 -14.30 21.63 -2.32
N ASP A 340 -15.41 20.91 -2.39
CA ASP A 340 -16.76 21.45 -2.22
C ASP A 340 -17.32 21.18 -0.81
N SER A 341 -16.61 20.45 0.06
CA SER A 341 -17.13 19.98 1.35
C SER A 341 -16.83 20.88 2.56
N VAL A 342 -16.23 22.05 2.34
CA VAL A 342 -15.93 23.03 3.40
C VAL A 342 -16.59 24.37 3.05
N ARG A 343 -17.28 24.97 4.03
CA ARG A 343 -17.76 26.35 3.93
C ARG A 343 -16.95 27.28 4.83
N LYS A 344 -16.93 28.56 4.49
CA LYS A 344 -16.47 29.62 5.39
C LYS A 344 -17.62 30.06 6.30
N LEU A 345 -17.38 30.10 7.61
CA LEU A 345 -18.24 30.74 8.59
C LEU A 345 -17.87 32.22 8.71
N GLY A 346 -18.88 33.09 8.72
CA GLY A 346 -18.74 34.55 8.76
C GLY A 346 -18.58 35.09 10.17
#